data_AF-A0A960XHX2-F1
#
_entry.id   AF-A0A960XHX2-F1
#
_cell.length_a   1.000
_cell.length_b   1.000
_cell.length_c   1.000
_cell.angle_alpha   90.00
_cell.angle_beta   90.00
_cell.angle_gamma   90.00
#
_symmetry.space_group_name_H-M   'P 1'
#
loop_
_entity.id
_entity.type
_entity.pdbx_description
1 polymer ?
#
loop_
_entity_poly.entity_id
_entity_poly.type
_entity_poly.pdbx_seq_one_letter_code
_entity_poly.pdbx_strand_id
1 'polypeptide(L)'
;MDAGLIEFLNIVFRFIHIVAAIMWIGNSLLFTWMEINLLEDKDNPDAQGYMNMLHGGGIFFLEKRVIKPDEMPFRLHIFKWQSYTTWISGFILLVGLFYTRGGTLLLDPSKTDMPAYMGMVISFGSLVGGWLFYDLLWRSPLKDETWAAIIVTFGLMLLYASWLETVFNGRAVYLQMGAMMGTWMSANVRFHIMTNQDKMMANLKAGKPHDLKLG
;
A
#
# COMPACT_ATOMS: atom_id res chain seq x y z
N MET A 1 -8.99 -30.98 4.21
CA MET A 1 -8.76 -30.44 2.86
C MET A 1 -7.72 -31.32 2.20
N ASP A 2 -7.95 -31.72 0.95
CA ASP A 2 -6.96 -32.50 0.19
C ASP A 2 -5.65 -31.70 0.04
N ALA A 3 -4.51 -32.37 0.18
CA ALA A 3 -3.19 -31.74 0.10
C ALA A 3 -2.96 -31.14 -1.30
N GLY A 4 -3.44 -31.80 -2.35
CA GLY A 4 -3.36 -31.30 -3.73
C GLY A 4 -4.12 -29.98 -3.91
N LEU A 5 -5.27 -29.83 -3.26
CA LEU A 5 -6.05 -28.58 -3.31
C LEU A 5 -5.30 -27.41 -2.65
N ILE A 6 -4.60 -27.64 -1.54
CA ILE A 6 -3.79 -26.60 -0.86
C ILE A 6 -2.66 -26.13 -1.76
N GLU A 7 -1.94 -27.04 -2.39
CA GLU A 7 -0.84 -26.71 -3.29
C GLU A 7 -1.31 -25.94 -4.52
N PHE A 8 -2.42 -26.39 -5.13
CA PHE A 8 -3.03 -25.68 -6.26
C PHE A 8 -3.45 -24.25 -5.88
N LEU A 9 -4.15 -24.09 -4.75
CA LEU A 9 -4.55 -22.76 -4.26
C LEU A 9 -3.34 -21.87 -3.98
N ASN A 10 -2.26 -22.42 -3.42
CA ASN A 10 -1.03 -21.66 -3.19
C ASN A 10 -0.42 -21.11 -4.48
N ILE A 11 -0.40 -21.89 -5.57
CA ILE A 11 0.10 -21.44 -6.88
C ILE A 11 -0.80 -20.33 -7.43
N VAL A 12 -2.13 -20.54 -7.39
CA VAL A 12 -3.11 -19.57 -7.87
C VAL A 12 -3.00 -18.24 -7.13
N PHE A 13 -2.97 -18.27 -5.80
CA PHE A 13 -2.87 -17.03 -5.00
C PHE A 13 -1.52 -16.33 -5.15
N ARG A 14 -0.41 -17.06 -5.34
CA ARG A 14 0.89 -16.46 -5.66
C ARG A 14 0.84 -15.71 -6.98
N PHE A 15 0.25 -16.32 -8.01
CA PHE A 15 0.09 -15.66 -9.30
C PHE A 15 -0.78 -14.41 -9.20
N ILE A 16 -1.95 -14.51 -8.54
CA ILE A 16 -2.82 -13.36 -8.29
C ILE A 16 -2.07 -12.24 -7.54
N HIS A 17 -1.32 -12.59 -6.50
CA HIS A 17 -0.60 -11.62 -5.68
C HIS A 17 0.47 -10.88 -6.49
N ILE A 18 1.25 -11.61 -7.30
CA ILE A 18 2.28 -11.00 -8.15
C ILE A 18 1.65 -10.07 -9.18
N VAL A 19 0.58 -10.49 -9.87
CA VAL A 19 -0.12 -9.64 -10.85
C VAL A 19 -0.69 -8.40 -10.17
N ALA A 20 -1.35 -8.56 -9.02
CA ALA A 20 -1.90 -7.43 -8.26
C ALA A 20 -0.81 -6.43 -7.84
N ALA A 21 0.33 -6.92 -7.35
CA ALA A 21 1.46 -6.09 -6.95
C ALA A 21 2.07 -5.33 -8.13
N ILE A 22 2.25 -5.99 -9.28
CA ILE A 22 2.73 -5.35 -10.53
C ILE A 22 1.77 -4.24 -10.96
N MET A 23 0.46 -4.50 -10.94
CA MET A 23 -0.54 -3.48 -11.29
C MET A 23 -0.51 -2.31 -10.32
N TRP A 24 -0.36 -2.57 -9.01
CA TRP A 24 -0.37 -1.50 -8.01
C TRP A 24 0.88 -0.62 -8.08
N ILE A 25 2.07 -1.22 -8.07
CA ILE A 25 3.34 -0.49 -8.16
C ILE A 25 3.46 0.16 -9.54
N GLY A 26 3.09 -0.56 -10.60
CA GLY A 26 3.10 -0.05 -11.97
C GLY A 26 2.23 1.19 -12.15
N ASN A 27 1.00 1.18 -11.61
CA ASN A 27 0.15 2.37 -11.62
C ASN A 27 0.80 3.53 -10.84
N SER A 28 1.37 3.26 -9.67
CA SER A 28 1.99 4.30 -8.85
C SER A 28 3.16 4.96 -9.58
N LEU A 29 4.04 4.15 -10.18
CA LEU A 29 5.16 4.65 -11.00
C LEU A 29 4.68 5.41 -12.23
N LEU A 30 3.62 4.94 -12.90
CA LEU A 30 3.04 5.63 -14.04
C LEU A 30 2.46 6.99 -13.64
N PHE A 31 1.71 7.08 -12.54
CA PHE A 31 1.18 8.35 -12.05
C PHE A 31 2.29 9.32 -11.67
N THR A 32 3.31 8.88 -10.94
CA THR A 32 4.48 9.72 -10.61
C THR A 32 5.20 10.20 -11.87
N TRP A 33 5.42 9.30 -12.84
CA TRP A 33 6.03 9.67 -14.11
C TRP A 33 5.17 10.70 -14.85
N MET A 34 3.85 10.53 -14.87
CA MET A 34 2.96 11.49 -15.51
C MET A 34 3.04 12.86 -14.85
N GLU A 35 3.01 12.93 -13.53
CA GLU A 35 3.08 14.20 -12.78
C GLU A 35 4.38 14.97 -13.02
N ILE A 36 5.50 14.27 -13.18
CA ILE A 36 6.81 14.88 -13.47
C ILE A 36 6.89 15.40 -14.91
N ASN A 37 6.12 14.83 -15.84
CA ASN A 37 6.20 15.11 -17.28
C ASN A 37 4.99 15.90 -17.82
N LEU A 38 4.19 16.52 -16.96
CA LEU A 38 3.11 17.41 -17.40
C LEU A 38 3.69 18.62 -18.13
N LEU A 39 3.07 18.98 -19.25
CA LEU A 39 3.35 20.21 -19.98
C LEU A 39 2.48 21.33 -19.40
N GLU A 40 3.06 22.51 -19.25
CA GLU A 40 2.31 23.71 -18.83
C GLU A 40 1.29 24.10 -19.90
N ASP A 41 0.07 24.39 -19.46
CA ASP A 41 -0.95 25.04 -20.29
C ASP A 41 -1.08 26.50 -19.87
N LYS A 42 -0.53 27.42 -20.68
CA LYS A 42 -0.55 28.86 -20.36
C LYS A 42 -1.90 29.51 -20.64
N ASP A 43 -2.73 28.87 -21.45
CA ASP A 43 -4.01 29.40 -21.89
C ASP A 43 -5.17 28.89 -21.02
N ASN A 44 -4.93 27.86 -20.20
CA ASN A 44 -5.89 27.29 -19.26
C ASN A 44 -5.47 27.45 -17.78
N PRO A 45 -5.94 28.50 -17.07
CA PRO A 45 -5.57 28.74 -15.67
C PRO A 45 -6.10 27.70 -14.69
N ASP A 46 -7.04 26.84 -15.08
CA ASP A 46 -7.57 25.76 -14.23
C ASP A 46 -6.79 24.44 -14.38
N ALA A 47 -5.96 24.32 -15.42
CA ALA A 47 -5.10 23.17 -15.65
C ALA A 47 -3.82 23.29 -14.81
N GLN A 48 -3.49 22.21 -14.09
CA GLN A 48 -2.17 22.03 -13.50
C GLN A 48 -1.14 21.56 -14.55
N GLY A 49 -1.62 21.13 -15.71
CA GLY A 49 -0.83 20.71 -16.86
C GLY A 49 -1.53 19.61 -17.64
N TYR A 50 -1.01 19.32 -18.82
CA TYR A 50 -1.55 18.31 -19.72
C TYR A 50 -0.46 17.42 -20.32
N MET A 51 -0.87 16.30 -20.90
CA MET A 51 0.02 15.45 -21.69
C MET A 51 -0.72 14.66 -22.76
N ASN A 52 0.03 14.29 -23.79
CA ASN A 52 -0.42 13.41 -24.84
C ASN A 52 0.34 12.09 -24.76
N MET A 53 -0.38 10.97 -24.64
CA MET A 53 0.22 9.63 -24.53
C MET A 53 -0.19 8.77 -25.71
N LEU A 54 0.77 8.21 -26.43
CA LEU A 54 0.50 7.22 -27.49
C LEU A 54 0.40 5.83 -26.87
N HIS A 55 -0.73 5.15 -27.05
CA HIS A 55 -0.87 3.74 -26.69
C HIS A 55 -1.93 3.05 -27.56
N GLY A 56 -1.72 1.77 -27.90
CA GLY A 56 -2.70 0.99 -28.66
C GLY A 56 -3.07 1.57 -30.02
N GLY A 57 -2.19 2.36 -30.63
CA GLY A 57 -2.44 3.03 -31.92
C GLY A 57 -3.24 4.34 -31.84
N GLY A 58 -3.58 4.83 -30.64
CA GLY A 58 -4.26 6.11 -30.43
C GLY A 58 -3.51 7.05 -29.49
N ILE A 59 -3.86 8.33 -29.54
CA ILE A 59 -3.31 9.37 -28.65
C ILE A 59 -4.35 9.70 -27.58
N PHE A 60 -3.98 9.53 -26.31
CA PHE A 60 -4.76 9.92 -25.15
C PHE A 60 -4.33 11.31 -24.70
N PHE A 61 -5.28 12.24 -24.64
CA PHE A 61 -5.07 13.53 -23.99
C PHE A 61 -5.48 13.42 -22.52
N LEU A 62 -4.56 13.75 -21.62
CA LEU A 62 -4.77 13.74 -20.18
C LEU A 62 -4.44 15.12 -19.62
N GLU A 63 -5.41 15.70 -18.92
CA GLU A 63 -5.25 16.99 -18.24
C GLU A 63 -5.44 16.77 -16.73
N LYS A 64 -4.47 17.23 -15.94
CA LYS A 64 -4.60 17.30 -14.48
C LYS A 64 -5.17 18.68 -14.15
N ARG A 65 -6.30 18.72 -13.45
CA ARG A 65 -7.01 19.98 -13.16
C ARG A 65 -7.63 20.02 -11.79
N VAL A 66 -7.84 21.23 -11.28
CA VAL A 66 -8.61 21.45 -10.06
C VAL A 66 -10.10 21.38 -10.42
N ILE A 67 -10.75 20.27 -10.05
CA ILE A 67 -12.17 20.06 -10.36
C ILE A 67 -13.04 21.12 -9.68
N LYS A 68 -13.84 21.85 -10.47
CA LYS A 68 -14.90 22.74 -9.97
C LYS A 68 -16.17 21.94 -9.65
N PRO A 69 -16.98 22.36 -8.68
CA PRO A 69 -18.24 21.67 -8.32
C PRO A 69 -19.14 21.36 -9.52
N ASP A 70 -19.28 22.33 -10.43
CA ASP A 70 -20.19 22.23 -11.58
C ASP A 70 -19.63 21.40 -12.75
N GLU A 71 -18.37 20.98 -12.67
CA GLU A 71 -17.66 20.25 -13.72
C GLU A 71 -17.32 18.80 -13.32
N MET A 72 -17.99 18.29 -12.29
CA MET A 72 -17.74 16.93 -11.79
C MET A 72 -18.15 15.88 -12.84
N PRO A 73 -17.22 15.03 -13.29
CA PRO A 73 -17.54 14.00 -14.27
C PRO A 73 -18.46 12.93 -13.65
N PHE A 74 -19.38 12.40 -14.47
CA PHE A 74 -20.33 11.36 -14.04
C PHE A 74 -19.63 10.07 -13.57
N ARG A 75 -18.46 9.74 -14.14
CA ARG A 75 -17.68 8.55 -13.78
C ARG A 75 -16.25 8.93 -13.43
N LEU A 76 -15.82 8.48 -12.26
CA LEU A 76 -14.45 8.58 -11.79
C LEU A 76 -13.88 7.18 -11.56
N HIS A 77 -12.72 6.92 -12.16
CA HIS A 77 -11.96 5.71 -11.90
C HIS A 77 -11.05 5.93 -10.69
N ILE A 78 -11.39 5.31 -9.57
CA ILE A 78 -10.62 5.42 -8.31
C ILE A 78 -9.71 4.19 -8.17
N PHE A 79 -8.40 4.44 -8.14
CA PHE A 79 -7.35 3.41 -8.09
C PHE A 79 -7.07 2.91 -6.65
N LYS A 80 -8.09 2.35 -6.00
CA LYS A 80 -7.96 1.74 -4.65
C LYS A 80 -7.80 0.22 -4.70
N TRP A 81 -8.37 -0.40 -5.73
CA TRP A 81 -8.50 -1.85 -5.80
C TRP A 81 -7.17 -2.57 -5.95
N GLN A 82 -6.19 -1.99 -6.63
CA GLN A 82 -4.88 -2.60 -6.84
C GLN A 82 -4.13 -2.79 -5.51
N SER A 83 -4.21 -1.80 -4.61
CA SER A 83 -3.68 -1.94 -3.24
C SER A 83 -4.44 -3.00 -2.45
N TYR A 84 -5.77 -2.96 -2.47
CA TYR A 84 -6.59 -3.90 -1.71
C TYR A 84 -6.45 -5.34 -2.17
N THR A 85 -6.43 -5.59 -3.49
CA THR A 85 -6.24 -6.95 -4.01
C THR A 85 -4.84 -7.47 -3.72
N THR A 86 -3.81 -6.61 -3.77
CA THR A 86 -2.45 -6.98 -3.36
C THR A 86 -2.42 -7.38 -1.88
N TRP A 87 -3.01 -6.56 -1.01
CA TRP A 87 -3.04 -6.85 0.42
C TRP A 87 -3.84 -8.12 0.75
N ILE A 88 -5.06 -8.27 0.20
CA ILE A 88 -5.91 -9.44 0.44
C ILE A 88 -5.21 -10.72 -0.02
N SER A 89 -4.67 -10.73 -1.24
CA SER A 89 -3.95 -11.91 -1.76
C SER A 89 -2.69 -12.23 -0.96
N GLY A 90 -1.94 -11.20 -0.55
CA GLY A 90 -0.74 -11.37 0.29
C GLY A 90 -1.07 -11.90 1.68
N PHE A 91 -2.15 -11.40 2.29
CA PHE A 91 -2.64 -11.87 3.58
C PHE A 91 -3.12 -13.32 3.52
N ILE A 92 -3.85 -13.70 2.46
CA ILE A 92 -4.25 -15.10 2.22
C ILE A 92 -3.01 -16.01 2.13
N LEU A 93 -1.96 -15.58 1.42
CA LEU A 93 -0.71 -16.32 1.33
C LEU A 93 0.01 -16.43 2.68
N LEU A 94 0.06 -15.34 3.45
CA LEU A 94 0.66 -15.34 4.78
C LEU A 94 -0.05 -16.34 5.71
N VAL A 95 -1.38 -16.30 5.76
CA VAL A 95 -2.17 -17.23 6.56
C VAL A 95 -2.00 -18.66 6.05
N GLY A 96 -2.19 -18.87 4.75
CA GLY A 96 -2.16 -20.20 4.12
C GLY A 96 -0.81 -20.90 4.18
N LEU A 97 0.29 -20.15 4.06
CA LEU A 97 1.63 -20.72 4.05
C LEU A 97 2.31 -20.71 5.42
N PHE A 98 2.10 -19.68 6.23
CA PHE A 98 2.88 -19.50 7.47
C PHE A 98 2.09 -19.75 8.74
N TYR A 99 0.78 -19.49 8.76
CA TYR A 99 -0.02 -19.70 9.96
C TYR A 99 -0.62 -21.11 10.01
N THR A 100 -0.71 -21.78 8.86
CA THR A 100 -1.04 -23.20 8.83
C THR A 100 0.00 -24.03 9.60
N ARG A 101 -0.43 -25.15 10.17
CA ARG A 101 0.38 -25.97 11.10
C ARG A 101 0.93 -25.17 12.28
N GLY A 102 0.15 -24.19 12.75
CA GLY A 102 0.36 -23.48 14.01
C GLY A 102 1.50 -22.48 14.03
N GLY A 103 1.99 -21.98 12.89
CA GLY A 103 3.07 -20.99 12.87
C GLY A 103 4.48 -21.55 12.84
N THR A 104 4.63 -22.88 12.74
CA THR A 104 5.93 -23.57 12.78
C THR A 104 6.89 -23.12 11.69
N LEU A 105 6.38 -22.66 10.54
CA LEU A 105 7.18 -22.15 9.43
C LEU A 105 7.69 -20.71 9.64
N LEU A 106 7.30 -20.04 10.73
CA LEU A 106 7.80 -18.71 11.09
C LEU A 106 9.04 -18.81 11.98
N LEU A 107 9.00 -19.66 12.99
CA LEU A 107 10.04 -19.76 14.01
C LEU A 107 11.27 -20.53 13.53
N ASP A 108 12.39 -20.31 14.21
CA ASP A 108 13.60 -21.11 14.07
C ASP A 108 13.91 -21.80 15.41
N PRO A 109 13.77 -23.14 15.51
CA PRO A 109 14.03 -23.88 16.75
C PRO A 109 15.48 -23.76 17.25
N SER A 110 16.43 -23.35 16.39
CA SER A 110 17.81 -23.10 16.82
C SER A 110 17.99 -21.73 17.52
N LYS A 111 17.02 -20.83 17.37
CA LYS A 111 17.06 -19.47 17.90
C LYS A 111 16.11 -19.25 19.07
N THR A 112 15.00 -20.00 19.13
CA THR A 112 13.97 -19.80 20.15
C THR A 112 13.20 -21.07 20.49
N ASP A 113 12.84 -21.22 21.76
CA ASP A 113 11.97 -22.30 22.28
C ASP A 113 10.49 -21.87 22.39
N MET A 114 10.12 -20.75 21.75
CA MET A 114 8.76 -20.23 21.81
C MET A 114 7.74 -21.23 21.23
N PRO A 115 6.53 -21.31 21.81
CA PRO A 115 5.44 -22.08 21.21
C PRO A 115 5.13 -21.56 19.80
N ALA A 116 4.83 -22.45 18.86
CA ALA A 116 4.61 -22.07 17.46
C ALA A 116 3.54 -20.97 17.27
N TYR A 117 2.49 -20.97 18.10
CA TYR A 117 1.44 -19.95 18.04
C TYR A 117 1.94 -18.54 18.36
N MET A 118 3.00 -18.39 19.16
CA MET A 118 3.62 -17.08 19.42
C MET A 118 4.20 -16.47 18.14
N GLY A 119 4.71 -17.29 17.23
CA GLY A 119 5.14 -16.82 15.90
C GLY A 119 4.00 -16.16 15.14
N MET A 120 2.79 -16.76 15.17
CA MET A 120 1.59 -16.18 14.54
C MET A 120 1.17 -14.88 15.23
N VAL A 121 1.17 -14.84 16.57
CA VAL A 121 0.81 -13.65 17.35
C VAL A 121 1.77 -12.50 17.06
N ILE A 122 3.09 -12.77 17.05
CA ILE A 122 4.11 -11.77 16.70
C ILE A 122 3.88 -11.30 15.27
N SER A 123 3.73 -12.22 14.31
CA SER A 123 3.55 -11.86 12.89
C SER A 123 2.31 -10.98 12.68
N PHE A 124 1.14 -11.41 13.15
CA PHE A 124 -0.12 -10.67 12.98
C PHE A 124 -0.12 -9.37 13.78
N GLY A 125 0.31 -9.43 15.04
CA GLY A 125 0.43 -8.27 15.92
C GLY A 125 1.35 -7.20 15.33
N SER A 126 2.36 -7.59 14.57
CA SER A 126 3.29 -6.65 13.95
C SER A 126 2.76 -6.03 12.66
N LEU A 127 1.82 -6.68 11.96
CA LEU A 127 1.08 -6.03 10.87
C LEU A 127 0.23 -4.87 11.40
N VAL A 128 -0.55 -5.12 12.44
CA VAL A 128 -1.47 -4.14 13.03
C VAL A 128 -0.72 -3.10 13.85
N GLY A 129 0.09 -3.55 14.81
CA GLY A 129 0.88 -2.69 15.69
C GLY A 129 1.93 -1.89 14.94
N GLY A 130 2.54 -2.47 13.91
CA GLY A 130 3.48 -1.76 13.04
C GLY A 130 2.79 -0.61 12.29
N TRP A 131 1.58 -0.82 11.75
CA TRP A 131 0.86 0.27 11.09
C TRP A 131 0.44 1.35 12.08
N LEU A 132 -0.08 0.98 13.25
CA LEU A 132 -0.44 1.96 14.28
C LEU A 132 0.76 2.79 14.72
N PHE A 133 1.91 2.13 14.93
CA PHE A 133 3.15 2.82 15.26
C PHE A 133 3.57 3.78 14.14
N TYR A 134 3.59 3.30 12.90
CA TYR A 134 3.88 4.11 11.71
C TYR A 134 2.94 5.31 11.60
N ASP A 135 1.63 5.10 11.74
CA ASP A 135 0.61 6.15 11.64
C ASP A 135 0.78 7.21 12.73
N LEU A 136 1.06 6.81 13.97
CA LEU A 136 1.33 7.73 15.07
C LEU A 136 2.63 8.52 14.87
N LEU A 137 3.67 7.86 14.37
CA LEU A 137 4.95 8.51 14.07
C LEU A 137 4.77 9.62 13.02
N TRP A 138 4.06 9.35 11.93
CA TRP A 138 3.82 10.30 10.84
C TRP A 138 2.73 11.35 11.16
N ARG A 139 2.00 11.19 12.27
CA ARG A 139 1.11 12.23 12.82
C ARG A 139 1.78 13.09 13.89
N SER A 140 2.94 12.68 14.38
CA SER A 140 3.71 13.45 15.37
C SER A 140 4.33 14.71 14.74
N PRO A 141 4.87 15.64 15.55
CA PRO A 141 5.60 16.80 15.04
C PRO A 141 6.78 16.46 14.13
N LEU A 142 7.26 15.21 14.16
CA LEU A 142 8.34 14.74 13.29
C LEU A 142 7.97 14.81 11.80
N LYS A 143 6.67 14.86 11.46
CA LYS A 143 6.20 14.98 10.07
C LYS A 143 6.71 16.25 9.37
N ASP A 144 6.99 17.30 10.13
CA ASP A 144 7.45 18.59 9.59
C ASP A 144 8.94 18.52 9.21
N GLU A 145 9.67 17.55 9.76
CA GLU A 145 11.08 17.25 9.47
C GLU A 145 11.19 15.95 8.67
N THR A 146 10.77 15.99 7.40
CA THR A 146 10.61 14.81 6.51
C THR A 146 11.81 13.85 6.53
N TRP A 147 13.04 14.36 6.45
CA TRP A 147 14.24 13.52 6.46
C TRP A 147 14.45 12.81 7.80
N ALA A 148 14.18 13.48 8.92
CA ALA A 148 14.26 12.87 10.24
C ALA A 148 13.20 11.77 10.39
N ALA A 149 11.95 12.02 9.94
CA ALA A 149 10.89 11.00 9.93
C ALA A 149 11.28 9.76 9.11
N ILE A 150 11.87 9.95 7.94
CA ILE A 150 12.36 8.86 7.07
C ILE A 150 13.45 8.05 7.77
N ILE A 151 14.50 8.72 8.28
CA ILE A 151 15.63 8.05 8.94
C ILE A 151 15.16 7.27 10.16
N VAL A 152 14.30 7.86 10.98
CA VAL A 152 13.74 7.21 12.17
C VAL A 152 12.90 5.99 11.78
N THR A 153 11.99 6.14 10.81
CA THR A 153 11.15 5.03 10.33
C THR A 153 12.01 3.88 9.81
N PHE A 154 12.97 4.18 8.94
CA PHE A 154 13.85 3.18 8.34
C PHE A 154 14.76 2.51 9.38
N GLY A 155 15.36 3.28 10.29
CA GLY A 155 16.18 2.76 11.38
C GLY A 155 15.39 1.82 12.30
N LEU A 156 14.15 2.18 12.66
CA LEU A 156 13.28 1.33 13.46
C LEU A 156 12.87 0.05 12.72
N MET A 157 12.63 0.12 11.41
CA MET A 157 12.39 -1.09 10.60
C MET A 157 13.60 -2.02 10.60
N LEU A 158 14.82 -1.50 10.49
CA LEU A 158 16.04 -2.32 10.57
C LEU A 158 16.21 -2.94 11.95
N LEU A 159 16.05 -2.16 13.01
CA LEU A 159 16.12 -2.66 14.38
C LEU A 159 15.08 -3.75 14.65
N TYR A 160 13.86 -3.54 14.16
CA TYR A 160 12.79 -4.51 14.28
C TYR A 160 13.05 -5.78 13.46
N ALA A 161 13.60 -5.66 12.25
CA ALA A 161 14.03 -6.81 11.45
C ALA A 161 15.15 -7.60 12.14
N SER A 162 16.14 -6.92 12.74
CA SER A 162 17.20 -7.54 13.54
C SER A 162 16.63 -8.25 14.77
N TRP A 163 15.64 -7.68 15.44
CA TRP A 163 14.95 -8.34 16.53
C TRP A 163 14.17 -9.57 16.05
N LEU A 164 13.41 -9.46 14.96
CA LEU A 164 12.71 -10.59 14.37
C LEU A 164 13.65 -11.74 14.00
N GLU A 165 14.86 -11.44 13.55
CA GLU A 165 15.85 -12.45 13.18
C GLU A 165 16.27 -13.34 14.37
N THR A 166 16.11 -12.87 15.61
CA THR A 166 16.36 -13.67 16.82
C THR A 166 15.28 -14.69 17.12
N VAL A 167 14.11 -14.59 16.47
CA VAL A 167 12.93 -15.44 16.74
C VAL A 167 12.49 -16.20 15.49
N PHE A 168 12.46 -15.52 14.36
CA PHE A 168 12.00 -16.03 13.08
C PHE A 168 13.17 -16.61 12.27
N ASN A 169 12.88 -17.58 11.42
CA ASN A 169 13.84 -18.00 10.41
C ASN A 169 14.04 -16.89 9.37
N GLY A 170 15.20 -16.89 8.70
CA GLY A 170 15.57 -15.80 7.79
C GLY A 170 14.55 -15.54 6.68
N ARG A 171 13.91 -16.59 6.13
CA ARG A 171 12.88 -16.43 5.10
C ARG A 171 11.64 -15.73 5.62
N ALA A 172 11.21 -16.09 6.83
CA ALA A 172 10.07 -15.48 7.51
C ALA A 172 10.32 -14.00 7.83
N VAL A 173 11.55 -13.61 8.18
CA VAL A 173 11.91 -12.19 8.40
C VAL A 173 11.66 -11.35 7.15
N TYR A 174 12.20 -11.74 5.99
CA TYR A 174 12.02 -10.98 4.75
C TYR A 174 10.54 -10.85 4.35
N LEU A 175 9.79 -11.95 4.45
CA LEU A 175 8.37 -11.96 4.11
C LEU A 175 7.54 -11.14 5.11
N GLN A 176 7.87 -11.20 6.40
CA GLN A 176 7.21 -10.41 7.43
C GLN A 176 7.43 -8.92 7.21
N MET A 177 8.66 -8.50 6.92
CA MET A 177 8.97 -7.09 6.63
C MET A 177 8.22 -6.61 5.38
N GLY A 178 8.18 -7.42 4.31
CA GLY A 178 7.39 -7.14 3.12
C GLY A 178 5.88 -7.01 3.41
N ALA A 179 5.33 -7.94 4.18
CA ALA A 179 3.93 -7.93 4.58
C ALA A 179 3.57 -6.71 5.44
N MET A 180 4.47 -6.29 6.35
CA MET A 180 4.29 -5.08 7.13
C MET A 180 4.25 -3.84 6.25
N MET A 181 5.24 -3.64 5.37
CA MET A 181 5.26 -2.50 4.44
C MET A 181 4.00 -2.46 3.56
N GLY A 182 3.61 -3.60 2.98
CA GLY A 182 2.39 -3.72 2.18
C GLY A 182 1.13 -3.40 2.98
N THR A 183 1.09 -3.79 4.26
CA THR A 183 -0.01 -3.45 5.18
C THR A 183 -0.05 -1.97 5.49
N TRP A 184 1.09 -1.34 5.79
CA TRP A 184 1.14 0.09 6.10
C TRP A 184 0.62 0.92 4.95
N MET A 185 1.10 0.61 3.74
CA MET A 185 0.67 1.29 2.53
C MET A 185 -0.82 1.08 2.24
N SER A 186 -1.33 -0.15 2.35
CA SER A 186 -2.74 -0.44 2.07
C SER A 186 -3.69 0.13 3.11
N ALA A 187 -3.27 0.16 4.38
CA ALA A 187 -4.00 0.83 5.45
C ALA A 187 -4.04 2.35 5.22
N ASN A 188 -2.95 2.98 4.78
CA ASN A 188 -2.96 4.40 4.41
C ASN A 188 -3.90 4.70 3.25
N VAL A 189 -3.98 3.83 2.23
CA VAL A 189 -4.98 3.95 1.16
C VAL A 189 -6.39 3.97 1.76
N ARG A 190 -6.69 3.06 2.69
CA ARG A 190 -8.04 2.94 3.26
C ARG A 190 -8.42 4.07 4.22
N PHE A 191 -7.53 4.42 5.14
CA PHE A 191 -7.82 5.29 6.28
C PHE A 191 -7.51 6.75 6.00
N HIS A 192 -6.54 7.05 5.14
CA HIS A 192 -6.14 8.42 4.81
C HIS A 192 -6.61 8.82 3.42
N ILE A 193 -6.12 8.14 2.37
CA ILE A 193 -6.34 8.55 0.98
C ILE A 193 -7.82 8.51 0.63
N MET A 194 -8.48 7.37 0.85
CA MET A 194 -9.91 7.23 0.55
C MET A 194 -10.77 8.15 1.42
N THR A 195 -10.45 8.30 2.70
CA THR A 195 -11.20 9.19 3.60
C THR A 195 -11.11 10.65 3.14
N ASN A 196 -9.93 11.09 2.69
CA ASN A 196 -9.75 12.43 2.18
C ASN A 196 -10.43 12.61 0.82
N GLN A 197 -10.37 11.62 -0.06
CA GLN A 197 -11.11 11.62 -1.32
C GLN A 197 -12.63 11.69 -1.08
N ASP A 198 -13.16 10.94 -0.11
CA ASP A 198 -14.59 10.99 0.22
C ASP A 198 -15.00 12.38 0.73
N LYS A 199 -14.18 13.03 1.56
CA LYS A 199 -14.39 14.42 2.02
C LYS A 199 -14.33 15.41 0.86
N MET A 200 -13.35 15.28 -0.02
CA MET A 200 -13.19 16.10 -1.23
C MET A 200 -14.44 15.99 -2.12
N MET A 201 -14.88 14.75 -2.40
CA MET A 201 -16.09 14.51 -3.20
C MET A 201 -17.36 15.04 -2.53
N ALA A 202 -17.48 14.93 -1.20
CA ALA A 202 -18.60 15.49 -0.46
C ALA A 202 -18.64 17.03 -0.56
N ASN A 203 -17.48 17.69 -0.44
CA ASN A 203 -17.37 19.14 -0.60
C ASN A 203 -17.77 19.59 -2.02
N LEU A 204 -17.25 18.92 -3.04
CA LEU A 204 -17.58 19.24 -4.43
C LEU A 204 -19.07 19.06 -4.71
N LYS A 205 -19.69 17.98 -4.21
CA LYS A 205 -21.16 17.76 -4.35
C LYS A 205 -21.99 18.81 -3.61
N ALA A 206 -21.44 19.43 -2.58
CA ALA A 206 -22.08 20.50 -1.81
C ALA A 206 -21.83 21.91 -2.39
N GLY A 207 -21.21 22.02 -3.58
CA GLY A 207 -20.89 23.32 -4.18
C GLY A 207 -19.68 24.03 -3.57
N LYS A 208 -18.92 23.36 -2.70
CA LYS A 208 -17.72 23.94 -2.06
C LYS A 208 -16.49 23.75 -2.95
N PRO A 209 -15.52 24.69 -2.91
CA PRO A 209 -14.30 24.58 -3.70
C PRO A 209 -13.48 23.33 -3.34
N HIS A 210 -12.69 22.86 -4.31
CA HIS A 210 -11.74 21.76 -4.14
C HIS A 210 -10.68 22.13 -3.10
N ASP A 211 -10.68 21.43 -1.97
CA ASP A 211 -9.65 21.60 -0.95
C ASP A 211 -8.39 20.82 -1.31
N LEU A 212 -7.37 21.53 -1.83
CA LEU A 212 -6.08 20.96 -2.22
C LEU A 212 -5.26 20.42 -1.04
N LYS A 213 -5.63 20.76 0.21
CA LYS A 213 -4.94 20.23 1.41
C LYS A 213 -5.37 18.81 1.76
N LEU A 214 -6.40 18.27 1.11
CA LEU A 214 -6.86 16.89 1.27
C LEU A 214 -6.16 15.91 0.31
N GLY A 215 -5.33 16.41 -0.60
CA GLY A 215 -4.53 15.61 -1.54
C GLY A 215 -3.46 14.77 -0.88
#